data_AF-A0A1Z7WWF5-F1
#
_entry.id   AF-A0A1Z7WWF5-F1
#
_cell.length_a   1.000
_cell.length_b   1.000
_cell.length_c   1.000
_cell.angle_alpha   90.00
_cell.angle_beta   90.00
_cell.angle_gamma   90.00
#
_symmetry.space_group_name_H-M   'P 1'
#
loop_
_entity.id
_entity.type
_entity.pdbx_description
1 polymer ?
#
loop_
_entity_poly.entity_id
_entity_poly.type
_entity_poly.pdbx_seq_one_letter_code
_entity_poly.pdbx_strand_id
1 'polypeptide(L)' 'MAKHLNLKIIAEGVETIEQANFLRDNGCDEFQGYLYSKAIPADAFLEVLRHGLSNNHLLNR' A
#
# COMPACT_ATOMS: atom_id res chain seq x y z
N MET A 1 -13.43 -11.85 -9.31
CA MET A 1 -12.73 -12.30 -10.55
C MET A 1 -11.25 -12.57 -10.30
N ALA A 2 -10.42 -11.56 -9.98
CA ALA A 2 -8.98 -11.74 -9.76
C ALA A 2 -8.61 -12.76 -8.64
N LYS A 3 -9.40 -12.85 -7.57
CA LYS A 3 -9.22 -13.88 -6.51
C LYS A 3 -9.24 -15.32 -7.03
N HIS A 4 -10.04 -15.60 -8.06
CA HIS A 4 -10.11 -16.95 -8.66
C HIS A 4 -8.94 -17.24 -9.61
N LEU A 5 -8.17 -16.21 -9.98
CA LEU A 5 -6.99 -16.31 -10.81
C LEU A 5 -5.69 -16.37 -9.99
N ASN A 6 -5.81 -16.42 -8.66
CA ASN A 6 -4.67 -16.37 -7.73
C ASN A 6 -3.73 -15.16 -8.00
N LEU A 7 -4.32 -14.02 -8.37
CA LEU A 7 -3.61 -12.77 -8.60
C LEU A 7 -3.80 -11.83 -7.41
N LYS A 8 -2.74 -11.08 -7.08
CA LYS A 8 -2.82 -9.95 -6.16
C LYS A 8 -3.60 -8.79 -6.78
N ILE A 9 -4.36 -8.09 -5.96
CA ILE A 9 -5.17 -6.94 -6.33
C ILE A 9 -4.61 -5.71 -5.62
N ILE A 10 -4.23 -4.70 -6.40
CA ILE A 10 -3.89 -3.37 -5.90
C ILE A 10 -5.08 -2.42 -6.12
N ALA A 11 -5.48 -1.70 -5.07
CA ALA A 11 -6.44 -0.61 -5.17
C ALA A 11 -5.71 0.74 -5.17
N GLU A 12 -5.85 1.50 -6.25
CA GLU A 12 -5.27 2.83 -6.41
C GLU A 12 -6.28 3.95 -6.06
N GLY A 13 -5.77 5.11 -5.65
CA GLY A 13 -6.60 6.26 -5.27
C GLY A 13 -7.22 6.17 -3.88
N VAL A 14 -6.59 5.46 -2.94
CA VAL A 14 -7.04 5.37 -1.54
C VAL A 14 -6.64 6.62 -0.75
N GLU A 15 -7.63 7.43 -0.37
CA GLU A 15 -7.43 8.73 0.27
C GLU A 15 -7.94 8.78 1.71
N THR A 16 -8.85 7.87 2.11
CA THR A 16 -9.43 7.83 3.46
C THR A 16 -9.35 6.44 4.10
N ILE A 17 -9.38 6.41 5.44
CA ILE A 17 -9.35 5.17 6.23
C ILE A 17 -10.57 4.30 5.92
N GLU A 18 -11.74 4.92 5.70
CA GLU A 18 -12.99 4.25 5.37
C GLU A 18 -12.88 3.50 4.03
N GLN A 19 -12.28 4.14 3.02
CA GLN A 19 -12.00 3.50 1.73
C GLN A 19 -11.05 2.31 1.88
N ALA A 20 -9.96 2.49 2.64
CA ALA A 20 -9.00 1.42 2.89
C ALA A 20 -9.63 0.21 3.60
N ASN A 21 -10.49 0.45 4.59
CA ASN A 21 -11.20 -0.60 5.30
C ASN A 21 -12.20 -1.32 4.38
N PHE A 22 -13.00 -0.57 3.61
CA PHE A 22 -13.92 -1.17 2.64
C PHE A 22 -13.19 -2.05 1.62
N LEU A 23 -12.09 -1.57 1.04
CA LEU A 23 -11.31 -2.31 0.05
C LEU A 23 -10.64 -3.56 0.65
N ARG A 24 -10.14 -3.46 1.89
CA ARG A 24 -9.60 -4.61 2.64
C ARG A 24 -10.66 -5.67 2.88
N ASP A 25 -11.85 -5.29 3.32
CA ASP A 25 -12.95 -6.22 3.60
C ASP A 25 -13.45 -6.89 2.31
N ASN A 26 -13.32 -6.22 1.16
CA ASN A 26 -13.58 -6.80 -0.16
C ASN A 26 -12.38 -7.60 -0.72
N GLY A 27 -11.27 -7.67 0.01
CA GLY A 27 -10.05 -8.43 -0.27
C GLY A 27 -9.23 -7.89 -1.43
N CYS A 28 -8.99 -6.57 -1.42
CA CYS A 28 -7.80 -6.01 -2.05
C CYS A 28 -6.58 -6.30 -1.16
N ASP A 29 -5.45 -6.64 -1.79
CA ASP A 29 -4.24 -7.06 -1.09
C ASP A 29 -3.30 -5.88 -0.81
N GLU A 30 -3.22 -4.96 -1.77
CA GLU A 30 -2.30 -3.83 -1.75
C GLU A 30 -3.06 -2.53 -2.04
N PHE A 31 -2.52 -1.40 -1.54
CA PHE A 31 -3.18 -0.11 -1.60
C PHE A 31 -2.20 0.98 -2.00
N GLN A 32 -2.62 1.87 -2.89
CA GLN A 32 -1.90 3.08 -3.24
C GLN A 32 -2.83 4.28 -3.16
N GLY A 33 -2.37 5.37 -2.57
CA GLY A 33 -3.09 6.63 -2.57
C GLY A 33 -2.62 7.57 -1.48
N TYR A 34 -3.21 8.76 -1.46
CA TYR A 34 -2.76 9.87 -0.60
C TYR A 34 -2.97 9.61 0.90
N LEU A 35 -3.77 8.61 1.26
CA LEU A 35 -3.84 8.13 2.64
C LEU A 35 -2.46 7.65 3.14
N TYR A 36 -1.67 7.03 2.25
CA TYR A 36 -0.37 6.47 2.58
C TYR A 36 0.76 7.42 2.22
N SER A 37 0.78 7.87 0.97
CA SER A 37 1.76 8.83 0.47
C SER A 37 1.28 9.43 -0.85
N LYS A 38 1.60 10.71 -1.06
CA LYS A 38 1.60 11.26 -2.42
C LYS A 38 2.77 10.69 -3.22
N ALA A 39 2.76 10.89 -4.54
CA ALA A 39 3.97 10.71 -5.33
C ALA A 39 5.06 11.65 -4.78
N ILE A 40 6.24 11.11 -4.53
CA ILE A 40 7.38 11.84 -3.97
C ILE A 40 8.58 11.74 -4.93
N PRO A 41 9.49 12.73 -4.89
CA PRO A 41 10.78 12.65 -5.57
C PRO A 41 11.59 11.40 -5.19
N ALA A 42 12.48 10.97 -6.08
CA ALA A 42 13.25 9.74 -5.91
C ALA A 42 14.16 9.77 -4.67
N ASP A 43 14.79 10.91 -4.37
CA ASP A 43 15.59 11.12 -3.17
C ASP A 43 14.75 10.97 -1.89
N ALA A 44 13.55 11.55 -1.85
CA ALA A 44 12.62 11.37 -0.74
C ALA A 44 12.17 9.90 -0.58
N PHE A 45 11.95 9.19 -1.70
CA PHE A 45 11.60 7.77 -1.66
C PHE A 45 12.74 6.90 -1.10
N LEU A 46 13.99 7.21 -1.43
CA LEU A 46 15.15 6.51 -0.86
C LEU A 46 15.21 6.65 0.65
N GLU A 47 14.89 7.83 1.19
CA GLU A 47 14.84 8.03 2.65
C GLU A 47 13.73 7.19 3.29
N VAL A 48 12.54 7.13 2.68
CA VAL A 48 11.45 6.26 3.14
C VAL A 48 11.88 4.79 3.17
N LEU A 49 12.56 4.31 2.12
CA LEU A 49 13.09 2.95 2.06
C LEU A 49 14.13 2.68 3.16
N ARG A 50 15.07 3.61 3.39
CA ARG A 50 16.10 3.46 4.45
C ARG A 50 15.45 3.36 5.83
N HIS A 51 14.46 4.20 6.13
CA HIS A 51 13.73 4.18 7.39
C HIS A 51 12.90 2.91 7.57
N GLY A 52 12.25 2.45 6.50
CA GLY A 52 11.45 1.24 6.51
C GLY A 52 12.24 -0.06 6.64
N LEU A 53 13.51 -0.08 6.22
CA LEU A 53 14.42 -1.21 6.44
C LEU A 53 15.01 -1.23 7.86
N SER A 54 15.16 -0.06 8.48
CA SER A 54 15.69 0.09 9.84
C SER A 54 14.65 -0.24 10.92
N ASN A 55 13.38 0.04 10.64
CA ASN A 55 12.25 -0.40 11.44
C ASN A 55 11.74 -1.71 10.85
N ASN A 56 11.97 -2.85 11.52
CA ASN A 56 11.70 -4.23 11.06
C ASN A 56 10.20 -4.58 10.80
N HIS A 57 9.40 -3.61 10.34
CA HIS A 57 7.98 -3.68 10.00
C HIS A 57 7.72 -3.93 8.49
N LEU A 58 8.73 -3.78 7.62
CA LEU A 58 8.60 -4.08 6.18
C LEU A 58 8.96 -5.51 5.80
N LEU A 59 9.61 -6.27 6.70
CA LEU A 59 10.00 -7.67 6.46
C LEU A 59 9.04 -8.70 7.09
N ASN A 60 7.99 -8.24 7.80
CA ASN A 60 7.00 -9.09 8.47
C ASN A 60 5.56 -8.68 8.12
N ARG A 61 5.20 -8.73 6.84
CA ARG A 61 3.81 -8.86 6.40
C ARG A 61 3.70 -9.90 5.30
#